data_AF-A0A2N1XI25-F1
#
_entry.id   AF-A0A2N1XI25-F1
#
_cell.length_a   1.000
_cell.length_b   1.000
_cell.length_c   1.000
_cell.angle_alpha   90.00
_cell.angle_beta   90.00
_cell.angle_gamma   90.00
#
_symmetry.space_group_name_H-M   'P 1'
#
loop_
_entity.id
_entity.type
_entity.pdbx_description
1 polymer ?
#
loop_
_entity_poly.entity_id
_entity_poly.type
_entity_poly.pdbx_seq_one_letter_code
_entity_poly.pdbx_strand_id
1 'polypeptide(L)'
;MRFAIALLIGLMMGTLGASFALNALRQAHALPRGLMVLIDHHQRRVKSELAASNCSSATLRHHFVRLNMLSEDIDAIFAVTDDAVFTRYATDFHDATSAALAIPDAACSGFAPAATRINDTCNACHRDYR
;
A
#
# COMPACT_ATOMS: atom_id res chain seq x y z
N MET A 1 -33.96 37.02 -18.08
CA MET A 1 -34.33 36.70 -16.68
C MET A 1 -34.61 35.21 -16.50
N ARG A 2 -35.75 34.67 -16.97
CA ARG A 2 -36.12 33.23 -16.79
C ARG A 2 -35.09 32.20 -17.24
N PHE A 3 -34.49 32.38 -18.43
CA PHE A 3 -33.49 31.45 -18.96
C PHE A 3 -32.15 31.54 -18.23
N ALA A 4 -31.77 32.73 -17.75
CA ALA A 4 -30.56 32.92 -16.96
C ALA A 4 -30.69 32.24 -15.58
N ILE A 5 -31.87 32.34 -14.96
CA ILE A 5 -32.18 31.67 -13.68
C ILE A 5 -32.17 30.15 -13.86
N ALA A 6 -32.81 29.63 -14.92
CA ALA A 6 -32.81 28.20 -15.21
C ALA A 6 -31.39 27.66 -15.46
N LEU A 7 -30.55 28.42 -16.17
CA LEU A 7 -29.15 28.06 -16.40
C LEU A 7 -28.34 28.04 -15.11
N LEU A 8 -28.54 29.03 -14.22
CA LEU A 8 -27.88 29.08 -12.91
C LEU A 8 -28.25 27.89 -12.03
N ILE A 9 -29.53 27.53 -11.98
CA ILE A 9 -30.02 26.37 -11.21
C ILE A 9 -29.47 25.08 -11.80
N GLY A 10 -29.50 24.92 -13.12
CA GLY A 10 -28.95 23.74 -13.81
C GLY A 10 -27.45 23.58 -13.54
N LEU A 11 -26.69 24.68 -13.60
CA LEU A 11 -25.26 24.67 -13.29
C LEU A 11 -25.01 24.26 -11.83
N MET A 12 -25.76 24.83 -10.88
CA MET A 12 -25.60 24.54 -9.46
C MET A 12 -25.96 23.08 -9.13
N MET A 13 -27.03 22.54 -9.72
CA MET A 13 -27.40 21.15 -9.53
C MET A 13 -26.40 20.19 -10.19
N GLY A 14 -25.87 20.58 -11.36
CA GLY A 14 -24.83 19.83 -12.07
C GLY A 14 -23.53 19.73 -11.29
N THR A 15 -23.05 20.83 -10.69
CA THR A 15 -21.81 20.81 -9.89
C THR A 15 -21.97 20.01 -8.60
N LEU A 16 -23.13 20.09 -7.93
CA LEU A 16 -23.45 19.25 -6.77
C LEU A 16 -23.44 17.76 -7.16
N GLY A 17 -24.16 17.38 -8.21
CA GLY A 17 -24.21 16.00 -8.70
C GLY A 17 -22.82 15.46 -9.07
N ALA A 18 -22.02 16.23 -9.80
CA ALA A 18 -20.65 15.87 -10.15
C ALA A 18 -19.76 15.68 -8.91
N SER A 19 -19.91 16.53 -7.90
CA SER A 19 -19.13 16.43 -6.66
C SER A 19 -19.44 15.14 -5.89
N PHE A 20 -20.72 14.76 -5.80
CA PHE A 20 -21.12 13.49 -5.17
C PHE A 20 -20.60 12.28 -5.94
N ALA A 21 -20.69 12.28 -7.27
CA ALA A 21 -20.18 11.20 -8.11
C ALA A 21 -18.66 11.03 -7.97
N LEU A 22 -17.91 12.15 -8.01
CA LEU A 22 -16.46 12.13 -7.80
C LEU A 22 -16.10 11.67 -6.39
N ASN A 23 -16.87 12.07 -5.38
CA ASN A 23 -16.64 11.62 -4.01
C ASN A 23 -16.88 10.12 -3.84
N ALA A 24 -17.94 9.58 -4.43
CA ALA A 24 -18.23 8.14 -4.41
C ALA A 24 -17.10 7.32 -5.08
N LEU A 25 -16.61 7.77 -6.24
CA LEU A 25 -15.48 7.13 -6.92
C LEU A 25 -14.18 7.21 -6.10
N ARG A 26 -13.93 8.34 -5.43
CA ARG A 26 -12.77 8.49 -4.53
C ARG A 26 -12.85 7.55 -3.33
N GLN A 27 -14.04 7.36 -2.75
CA GLN A 27 -14.26 6.46 -1.63
C GLN A 27 -14.04 4.99 -2.01
N ALA A 28 -14.42 4.59 -3.23
CA ALA A 28 -14.20 3.22 -3.72
C ALA A 28 -12.71 2.81 -3.72
N HIS A 29 -11.79 3.75 -3.93
CA HIS A 29 -10.34 3.49 -3.93
C HIS A 29 -9.62 4.00 -2.68
N ALA A 30 -10.34 4.50 -1.68
CA ALA A 30 -9.74 5.08 -0.49
C ALA A 30 -8.99 4.03 0.34
N LEU A 31 -9.58 2.83 0.50
CA LEU A 31 -9.03 1.77 1.33
C LEU A 31 -7.79 1.09 0.70
N PRO A 32 -7.80 0.64 -0.58
CA PRO A 32 -6.59 0.10 -1.23
C PRO A 32 -5.43 1.10 -1.27
N ARG A 33 -5.75 2.38 -1.52
CA ARG A 33 -4.74 3.44 -1.50
C ARG A 33 -4.17 3.66 -0.10
N GLY A 34 -5.03 3.66 0.92
CA GLY A 34 -4.62 3.78 2.31
C GLY A 34 -3.69 2.65 2.74
N LEU A 35 -4.02 1.41 2.37
CA LEU A 35 -3.16 0.24 2.61
C LEU A 35 -1.77 0.44 2.00
N MET A 36 -1.70 0.80 0.71
CA MET A 36 -0.43 0.98 0.02
C MET A 36 0.40 2.14 0.59
N VAL A 37 -0.23 3.22 1.06
CA VAL A 37 0.47 4.32 1.75
C VAL A 37 1.13 3.83 3.05
N LEU A 38 0.46 2.97 3.82
CA LEU A 38 1.02 2.42 5.06
C LEU A 38 2.15 1.42 4.80
N ILE A 39 1.98 0.53 3.81
CA ILE A 39 3.04 -0.40 3.38
C ILE A 39 4.28 0.38 2.92
N ASP A 40 4.10 1.37 2.05
CA ASP A 40 5.16 2.23 1.54
C ASP A 40 5.86 3.04 2.64
N HIS A 41 5.10 3.55 3.63
CA HIS A 41 5.68 4.19 4.81
C HIS A 41 6.65 3.24 5.53
N HIS A 42 6.21 2.03 5.90
CA HIS A 42 7.05 1.09 6.63
C HIS A 42 8.24 0.60 5.80
N GLN A 43 8.04 0.38 4.49
CA GLN A 43 9.11 -0.02 3.59
C GLN A 43 10.20 1.06 3.46
N ARG A 44 9.82 2.34 3.39
CA ARG A 44 10.81 3.45 3.45
C ARG A 44 11.54 3.50 4.78
N ARG A 45 10.85 3.23 5.90
CA ARG A 45 11.48 3.21 7.21
C ARG A 45 12.52 2.10 7.32
N VAL A 46 12.25 0.90 6.79
CA VAL A 46 13.24 -0.19 6.70
C VAL A 46 14.49 0.27 5.93
N LYS A 47 14.31 0.87 4.75
CA LYS A 47 15.44 1.37 3.93
C LYS A 47 16.25 2.44 4.67
N SER A 48 15.57 3.39 5.31
CA SER A 48 16.20 4.46 6.08
C SER A 48 16.97 3.93 7.28
N GLU A 49 16.42 2.93 7.99
CA GLU A 49 17.04 2.36 9.18
C GLU A 49 18.27 1.54 8.81
N LEU A 50 18.22 0.75 7.72
CA LEU A 50 19.39 0.03 7.20
C LEU A 50 20.53 0.94 6.74
N ALA A 51 20.20 2.13 6.23
CA ALA A 51 21.18 3.12 5.79
C ALA A 51 21.78 3.95 6.94
N ALA A 52 21.18 3.91 8.14
CA ALA A 52 21.64 4.67 9.28
C ALA A 52 22.92 4.07 9.87
N SER A 53 23.87 4.93 10.27
CA SER A 53 25.13 4.51 10.91
C SER A 53 24.91 3.83 12.27
N ASN A 54 23.80 4.14 12.94
CA ASN A 54 23.40 3.63 14.26
C ASN A 54 22.14 2.77 14.18
N CYS A 55 22.01 1.96 13.13
CA CYS A 55 20.84 1.13 12.89
C CYS A 55 20.41 0.30 14.12
N SER A 56 19.10 0.27 14.38
CA SER A 56 18.43 -0.52 15.41
C SER A 56 17.74 -1.74 14.80
N SER A 57 18.23 -2.94 15.16
CA SER A 57 17.59 -4.20 14.76
C SER A 57 16.16 -4.33 15.29
N ALA A 58 15.89 -3.80 16.49
CA ALA A 58 14.55 -3.75 17.06
C ALA A 58 13.60 -2.87 16.24
N THR A 59 14.08 -1.72 15.75
CA THR A 59 13.29 -0.82 14.89
C THR A 59 13.02 -1.46 13.53
N LEU A 60 14.01 -2.14 12.94
CA LEU A 60 13.82 -2.91 11.71
C LEU A 60 12.76 -4.00 11.90
N ARG A 61 12.89 -4.80 12.96
CA ARG A 61 11.95 -5.88 13.27
C ARG A 61 10.53 -5.35 13.48
N HIS A 62 10.38 -4.22 14.18
CA HIS A 62 9.09 -3.55 14.30
C HIS A 62 8.49 -3.22 12.91
N HIS A 63 9.27 -2.66 11.99
CA HIS A 63 8.75 -2.36 10.64
C HIS A 63 8.42 -3.61 9.82
N PHE A 64 9.18 -4.70 9.94
CA PHE A 64 8.83 -5.98 9.30
C PHE A 64 7.53 -6.57 9.86
N VAL A 65 7.28 -6.47 11.17
CA VAL A 65 6.02 -6.91 11.78
C VAL A 65 4.84 -6.14 11.19
N ARG A 66 4.99 -4.82 11.04
CA ARG A 66 3.96 -3.97 10.43
C ARG A 66 3.70 -4.34 8.97
N LEU A 67 4.74 -4.60 8.18
CA LEU A 67 4.60 -5.04 6.79
C LEU A 67 3.88 -6.39 6.70
N ASN A 68 4.24 -7.36 7.54
CA ASN A 68 3.58 -8.66 7.58
C ASN A 68 2.09 -8.54 7.92
N MET A 69 1.73 -7.76 8.95
CA MET A 69 0.32 -7.55 9.30
C MET A 69 -0.46 -6.90 8.15
N LEU A 70 0.10 -5.88 7.49
CA LEU A 70 -0.56 -5.22 6.37
C LEU A 70 -0.65 -6.11 5.11
N SER A 71 0.25 -7.08 4.96
CA SER A 71 0.21 -8.02 3.83
C SER A 71 -1.03 -8.92 3.87
N GLU A 72 -1.52 -9.28 5.06
CA GLU A 72 -2.70 -10.13 5.25
C GLU A 72 -3.99 -9.46 4.75
N ASP A 73 -4.00 -8.12 4.69
CA ASP A 73 -5.15 -7.34 4.25
C ASP A 73 -5.20 -7.17 2.72
N ILE A 74 -4.14 -7.48 1.97
CA ILE A 74 -4.04 -7.13 0.54
C ILE A 74 -5.15 -7.79 -0.28
N ASP A 75 -5.32 -9.11 -0.16
CA ASP A 75 -6.32 -9.84 -0.96
C ASP A 75 -7.75 -9.38 -0.63
N ALA A 76 -8.06 -9.20 0.66
CA ALA A 76 -9.37 -8.79 1.12
C ALA A 76 -9.72 -7.34 0.70
N ILE A 77 -8.74 -6.42 0.75
CA ILE A 77 -8.95 -5.00 0.43
C ILE A 77 -9.02 -4.76 -1.07
N PHE A 78 -8.20 -5.45 -1.87
CA PHE A 78 -8.19 -5.24 -3.31
C PHE A 78 -9.30 -6.01 -4.02
N ALA A 79 -9.79 -7.11 -3.44
CA ALA A 79 -10.93 -7.90 -3.93
C ALA A 79 -10.90 -8.14 -5.46
N VAL A 80 -9.71 -8.34 -6.03
CA VAL A 80 -9.53 -8.56 -7.46
C VAL A 80 -10.07 -9.95 -7.79
N THR A 81 -11.26 -10.01 -8.38
CA THR A 81 -11.95 -11.27 -8.64
C THR A 81 -11.19 -12.08 -9.70
N ASP A 82 -10.93 -13.35 -9.40
CA ASP A 82 -10.31 -14.34 -10.30
C ASP A 82 -8.91 -13.98 -10.87
N ASP A 83 -8.16 -13.09 -10.20
CA ASP A 83 -6.80 -12.75 -10.62
C ASP A 83 -5.74 -13.54 -9.84
N ALA A 84 -5.43 -14.73 -10.34
CA ALA A 84 -4.42 -15.60 -9.75
C ALA A 84 -3.00 -15.00 -9.77
N VAL A 85 -2.70 -14.07 -10.69
CA VAL A 85 -1.39 -13.42 -10.76
C VAL A 85 -1.27 -12.40 -9.63
N PHE A 86 -2.31 -11.61 -9.40
CA PHE A 86 -2.37 -10.66 -8.28
C PHE A 86 -2.24 -11.38 -6.93
N THR A 87 -3.05 -12.41 -6.69
CA THR A 87 -3.01 -13.19 -5.44
C THR A 87 -1.65 -13.82 -5.20
N ARG A 88 -0.98 -14.30 -6.27
CA ARG A 88 0.39 -14.78 -6.16
C ARG A 88 1.36 -13.69 -5.71
N TYR A 89 1.28 -12.48 -6.27
CA TYR A 89 2.15 -11.38 -5.84
C TYR A 89 1.88 -10.94 -4.39
N ALA A 90 0.62 -10.93 -3.95
CA ALA A 90 0.25 -10.66 -2.57
C ALA A 90 0.84 -11.72 -1.62
N THR A 91 0.74 -13.00 -2.00
CA THR A 91 1.32 -14.13 -1.25
C THR A 91 2.85 -14.04 -1.20
N ASP A 92 3.51 -13.76 -2.33
CA ASP A 92 4.97 -13.62 -2.40
C ASP A 92 5.47 -12.49 -1.46
N PHE A 93 4.73 -11.38 -1.35
CA PHE A 93 5.03 -10.30 -0.42
C PHE A 93 4.83 -10.74 1.04
N HIS A 94 3.72 -11.41 1.37
CA HIS A 94 3.48 -11.97 2.70
C HIS A 94 4.63 -12.90 3.12
N ASP A 95 4.98 -13.87 2.28
CA ASP A 95 6.05 -14.84 2.53
C ASP A 95 7.41 -14.17 2.71
N ALA A 96 7.72 -13.14 1.92
CA ALA A 96 8.95 -12.37 2.08
C ALA A 96 9.02 -11.63 3.42
N THR A 97 7.90 -11.06 3.88
CA THR A 97 7.83 -10.39 5.19
C THR A 97 7.88 -11.38 6.36
N SER A 98 7.21 -12.53 6.23
CA SER A 98 7.25 -13.62 7.21
C SER A 98 8.67 -14.20 7.35
N ALA A 99 9.37 -14.40 6.23
CA ALA A 99 10.77 -14.83 6.23
C ALA A 99 11.70 -13.82 6.91
N ALA A 100 11.42 -12.51 6.79
CA ALA A 100 12.19 -11.48 7.49
C ALA A 100 12.00 -11.55 9.02
N LEU A 101 10.81 -11.94 9.49
CA LEU A 101 10.51 -12.14 10.90
C LEU A 101 11.15 -13.39 11.50
N ALA A 102 11.42 -14.40 10.68
CA ALA A 102 12.11 -15.62 11.08
C ALA A 102 13.64 -15.44 11.24
N ILE A 103 14.19 -14.28 10.85
CA ILE A 103 15.61 -13.97 11.04
C ILE A 103 15.87 -13.83 12.55
N PRO A 104 16.82 -14.60 13.12
CA PRO A 104 17.21 -14.46 14.53
C PRO A 104 17.66 -13.03 14.84
N ASP A 105 17.67 -12.63 16.11
CA ASP A 105 18.17 -11.32 16.50
C ASP A 105 19.63 -11.15 16.03
N ALA A 106 19.78 -10.40 14.93
CA ALA A 106 21.02 -10.21 14.19
C ALA A 106 21.44 -8.74 14.20
N ALA A 107 22.71 -8.49 13.89
CA ALA A 107 23.15 -7.15 13.51
C ALA A 107 22.35 -6.67 12.29
N CYS A 108 22.14 -5.36 12.17
CA CYS A 108 21.31 -4.77 11.12
C CYS A 108 21.65 -5.22 9.70
N SER A 109 22.93 -5.43 9.39
CA SER A 109 23.39 -5.92 8.09
C SER A 109 22.78 -7.28 7.71
N GLY A 110 22.42 -8.12 8.70
CA GLY A 110 21.76 -9.41 8.49
C GLY A 110 20.35 -9.29 7.90
N PHE A 111 19.70 -8.14 8.04
CA PHE A 111 18.36 -7.89 7.49
C PHE A 111 18.38 -7.34 6.07
N ALA A 112 19.53 -6.92 5.54
CA ALA A 112 19.63 -6.33 4.20
C ALA A 112 19.11 -7.27 3.09
N PRO A 113 19.45 -8.58 3.06
CA PRO A 113 18.90 -9.49 2.06
C PRO A 113 17.37 -9.61 2.11
N ALA A 114 16.79 -9.62 3.31
CA ALA A 114 15.34 -9.67 3.48
C ALA A 114 14.66 -8.38 3.00
N ALA A 115 15.24 -7.23 3.33
CA ALA A 115 14.74 -5.94 2.84
C ALA A 115 14.79 -5.84 1.31
N THR A 116 15.84 -6.36 0.67
CA THR A 116 15.92 -6.47 -0.79
C THR A 116 14.83 -7.37 -1.34
N ARG A 117 14.64 -8.58 -0.79
CA ARG A 117 13.59 -9.51 -1.24
C ARG A 117 12.20 -8.90 -1.16
N ILE A 118 11.88 -8.22 -0.05
CA ILE A 118 10.60 -7.50 0.11
C ILE A 118 10.47 -6.38 -0.93
N ASN A 119 11.54 -5.64 -1.22
CA ASN A 119 11.51 -4.62 -2.26
C ASN A 119 11.25 -5.21 -3.66
N ASP A 120 11.79 -6.39 -3.94
CA ASP A 120 11.60 -7.08 -5.21
C ASP A 120 10.16 -7.55 -5.39
N THR A 121 9.50 -8.04 -4.33
CA THR A 121 8.07 -8.39 -4.38
C THR A 121 7.20 -7.15 -4.59
N CYS A 122 7.55 -6.01 -3.99
CA CYS A 122 6.87 -4.73 -4.26
C CYS A 122 6.98 -4.34 -5.75
N ASN A 123 8.18 -4.45 -6.32
CA ASN A 123 8.42 -4.12 -7.72
C ASN A 123 7.72 -5.10 -8.67
N ALA A 124 7.66 -6.39 -8.32
CA ALA A 124 7.02 -7.41 -9.14
C ALA A 124 5.52 -7.14 -9.30
N CYS A 125 4.82 -6.85 -8.21
CA CYS A 125 3.40 -6.50 -8.25
C CYS A 125 3.18 -5.17 -9.00
N HIS A 126 3.92 -4.11 -8.63
CA HIS A 126 3.70 -2.79 -9.22
C HIS A 126 4.08 -2.68 -10.69
N ARG A 127 4.95 -3.54 -11.21
CA ARG A 127 5.23 -3.57 -12.64
C ARG A 127 3.98 -3.91 -13.46
N ASP A 128 3.10 -4.74 -12.92
CA ASP A 128 1.95 -5.28 -13.64
C ASP A 128 0.64 -4.57 -13.25
N TYR A 129 0.54 -3.97 -12.05
CA TYR A 129 -0.71 -3.44 -11.49
C TYR A 129 -0.71 -1.94 -11.13
N ARG A 130 0.37 -1.19 -11.40
CA ARG A 130 0.47 0.25 -11.08
C ARG A 130 0.69 1.11 -12.32
#